data_AF-A0A914F2X0-F1
#
_entry.id   AF-A0A914F2X0-F1
#
_cell.length_a   1.000
_cell.length_b   1.000
_cell.length_c   1.000
_cell.angle_alpha   90.00
_cell.angle_beta   90.00
_cell.angle_gamma   90.00
#
_symmetry.space_group_name_H-M   'P 1'
#
loop_
_entity.id
_entity.type
_entity.pdbx_description
1 polymer ?
#
loop_
_entity_poly.entity_id
_entity_poly.type
_entity_poly.pdbx_seq_one_letter_code
_entity_poly.pdbx_strand_id
1 'polypeptide(L)'
;MDVKINSKSFKAGIGLSPEFPLGVNTLIDILEVVAPLKHMNKMRHFCEGKMPPGFPVRLEIPLLPTITAKITFQKFQWCDNLTMKFFRVPRSYAEDTNRFPEL
;
A
#
# COMPACT_ATOMS: atom_id res chain seq x y z
N MET A 1 15.83 -10.26 37.30
CA MET A 1 14.67 -10.61 36.46
C MET A 1 15.06 -10.36 35.02
N ASP A 2 15.43 -11.42 34.29
CA ASP A 2 15.86 -11.33 32.90
C ASP A 2 14.66 -11.16 31.98
N VAL A 3 14.55 -10.00 31.34
CA VAL A 3 13.55 -9.72 30.31
C VAL A 3 13.96 -10.46 29.04
N LYS A 4 13.25 -11.55 28.73
CA LYS A 4 13.46 -12.33 27.51
C LYS A 4 12.82 -11.62 26.32
N ILE A 5 13.61 -10.83 25.58
CA ILE A 5 13.16 -10.15 24.36
C ILE A 5 13.10 -11.17 23.22
N ASN A 6 11.90 -11.58 22.81
CA ASN A 6 11.69 -12.45 21.66
C ASN A 6 11.55 -11.61 20.39
N SER A 7 12.64 -11.40 19.65
CA SER A 7 12.62 -10.71 18.37
C SER A 7 12.35 -11.71 17.23
N LYS A 8 11.13 -11.73 16.70
CA LYS A 8 10.84 -12.42 15.43
C LYS A 8 11.19 -11.48 14.27
N SER A 9 12.11 -11.90 13.41
CA SER A 9 12.45 -11.17 12.19
C SER A 9 11.43 -11.44 11.10
N PHE A 10 10.80 -10.38 10.60
CA PHE A 10 9.88 -10.43 9.48
C PHE A 10 10.57 -9.87 8.24
N LYS A 11 10.65 -10.65 7.15
CA LYS A 11 11.23 -10.19 5.88
C LYS A 11 10.13 -9.61 5.00
N ALA A 12 10.14 -8.30 4.82
CA ALA A 12 9.35 -7.63 3.78
C ALA A 12 10.08 -7.70 2.44
N GLY A 13 9.34 -7.77 1.34
CA GLY A 13 9.87 -7.80 -0.02
C GLY A 13 9.42 -6.58 -0.82
N ILE A 14 10.32 -5.99 -1.61
CA ILE A 14 10.00 -4.91 -2.53
C ILE A 14 10.57 -5.23 -3.91
N GLY A 15 9.73 -5.08 -4.94
CA GLY A 15 10.12 -5.10 -6.34
C GLY A 15 10.07 -3.70 -6.90
N LEU A 16 11.20 -3.21 -7.39
CA LEU A 16 11.36 -1.88 -7.98
C LEU A 16 11.56 -1.99 -9.49
N SER A 17 11.01 -1.04 -10.24
CA SER A 17 11.24 -0.92 -11.68
C SER A 17 11.67 0.50 -12.03
N PRO A 18 12.90 0.69 -12.54
CA PRO A 18 13.36 1.99 -13.05
C PRO A 18 12.64 2.41 -14.34
N GLU A 19 12.12 1.45 -15.10
CA GLU A 19 11.43 1.67 -16.38
C GLU A 19 9.93 1.94 -16.21
N PHE A 20 9.41 1.86 -14.99
CA PHE A 20 8.02 2.19 -14.72
C PHE A 20 7.78 3.69 -14.95
N PRO A 21 6.65 4.08 -15.57
CA PRO A 21 6.41 5.48 -15.97
C PRO A 21 6.24 6.47 -14.81
N LEU A 22 6.08 5.98 -13.58
CA LEU A 22 5.98 6.82 -12.38
C LEU A 22 7.24 6.70 -11.52
N GLY A 23 7.58 7.77 -10.81
CA GLY A 23 8.66 7.77 -9.82
C GLY A 23 8.15 7.49 -8.40
N VAL A 24 9.09 7.16 -7.49
CA VAL A 24 8.77 7.01 -6.06
C VAL A 24 8.16 8.27 -5.45
N ASN A 25 8.54 9.46 -5.92
CA ASN A 25 7.98 10.73 -5.46
C ASN A 25 6.47 10.83 -5.74
N THR A 26 6.02 10.42 -6.93
CA THR A 26 4.59 10.40 -7.26
C THR A 26 3.78 9.51 -6.32
N LEU A 27 4.36 8.38 -5.89
CA LEU A 27 3.72 7.53 -4.88
C LEU A 27 3.62 8.25 -3.54
N ILE A 28 4.69 8.93 -3.10
CA ILE A 28 4.69 9.69 -1.84
C ILE A 28 3.60 10.77 -1.86
N ASP A 29 3.44 11.49 -2.98
CA ASP A 29 2.39 12.51 -3.15
C ASP A 29 0.99 11.91 -3.04
N ILE A 30 0.75 10.76 -3.68
CA ILE A 30 -0.53 10.04 -3.57
C ILE A 30 -0.79 9.62 -2.12
N LEU A 31 0.24 9.07 -1.44
CA LEU A 31 0.13 8.62 -0.05
C LEU A 31 -0.15 9.76 0.92
N GLU A 32 0.31 10.97 0.63
CA GLU A 32 0.01 12.17 1.41
C GLU A 32 -1.48 12.55 1.32
N VAL A 33 -2.06 12.46 0.13
CA VAL A 33 -3.51 12.73 -0.07
C VAL A 33 -4.38 11.66 0.58
N VAL A 34 -3.95 10.39 0.58
CA VAL A 34 -4.69 9.27 1.20
C VAL A 34 -4.28 8.99 2.65
N ALA A 35 -3.46 9.85 3.26
CA ALA A 35 -2.91 9.71 4.60
C ALA A 35 -3.91 9.49 5.75
N PRO A 36 -5.20 9.91 5.68
CA PRO A 36 -6.17 9.58 6.74
C PRO A 36 -6.39 8.07 6.97
N LEU A 37 -5.86 7.21 6.09
CA LEU A 37 -5.88 5.75 6.27
C LEU A 37 -4.76 5.30 7.24
N LYS A 38 -5.15 4.63 8.34
CA LYS A 38 -4.28 4.19 9.48
C LYS A 38 -2.94 3.54 9.10
N HIS A 39 -2.82 2.95 7.91
CA HIS A 39 -1.63 2.21 7.49
C HIS A 39 -0.75 2.93 6.46
N MET A 40 -1.18 4.09 5.93
CA MET A 40 -0.45 4.78 4.85
C MET A 40 0.80 5.52 5.34
N ASN A 41 0.80 6.02 6.57
CA ASN A 41 1.97 6.70 7.15
C ASN A 41 3.21 5.81 7.27
N LYS A 42 3.04 4.52 7.60
CA LYS A 42 4.16 3.56 7.65
C LYS A 42 4.72 3.28 6.25
N MET A 43 3.86 3.23 5.24
CA MET A 43 4.28 3.02 3.86
C MET A 43 5.00 4.25 3.29
N ARG A 44 4.52 5.46 3.62
CA ARG A 44 5.20 6.73 3.29
C ARG A 44 6.60 6.78 3.88
N HIS A 45 6.72 6.56 5.20
CA HIS A 45 8.02 6.54 5.89
C HIS A 45 8.98 5.50 5.29
N PHE A 46 8.45 4.34 4.88
CA PHE A 46 9.24 3.31 4.20
C PHE A 46 9.75 3.78 2.81
N CYS A 47 8.95 4.53 2.05
CA CYS A 47 9.38 5.12 0.77
C CYS A 47 10.44 6.21 0.94
N GLU A 48 10.31 7.03 1.99
CA GLU A 48 11.27 8.10 2.31
C GLU A 48 12.61 7.55 2.86
N GLY A 49 12.60 6.38 3.49
CA GLY A 49 13.69 5.85 4.31
C GLY A 49 14.83 5.10 3.61
N LYS A 50 14.99 5.22 2.28
CA LYS A 50 15.99 4.59 1.38
C LYS A 50 15.44 3.47 0.47
N MET A 51 14.68 3.84 -0.55
CA MET A 51 14.44 2.94 -1.68
C MET A 51 15.55 3.08 -2.73
N PRO A 52 16.04 1.97 -3.30
CA PRO A 52 16.75 1.99 -4.58
C PRO A 52 15.93 2.74 -5.65
N PRO A 53 16.56 3.29 -6.69
CA PRO A 53 15.85 4.01 -7.73
C PRO A 53 14.79 3.13 -8.44
N GLY A 54 13.62 3.72 -8.70
CA GLY A 54 12.51 3.09 -9.41
C GLY A 54 11.19 3.14 -8.66
N PHE A 55 10.12 2.71 -9.31
CA PHE A 55 8.78 2.62 -8.72
C PHE A 55 8.56 1.27 -8.05
N PRO A 56 7.88 1.20 -6.89
CA PRO A 56 7.54 -0.07 -6.25
C PRO A 56 6.41 -0.78 -6.99
N VAL A 57 6.75 -1.58 -8.00
CA VAL A 57 5.80 -2.41 -8.76
C VAL A 57 5.27 -3.60 -7.97
N ARG A 58 5.93 -3.98 -6.86
CA ARG A 58 5.50 -5.05 -5.94
C ARG A 58 5.89 -4.73 -4.51
N LEU A 59 4.96 -4.92 -3.58
CA LEU A 59 5.18 -4.85 -2.13
C LEU A 59 4.67 -6.12 -1.46
N GLU A 60 5.48 -6.72 -0.59
CA GLU A 60 5.14 -7.88 0.22
C GLU A 60 5.36 -7.57 1.68
N ILE A 61 4.25 -7.40 2.41
CA ILE A 61 4.24 -6.96 3.79
C ILE A 61 3.63 -8.09 4.65
N PRO A 62 4.40 -8.69 5.56
CA PRO A 62 3.86 -9.65 6.51
C PRO A 62 2.90 -8.94 7.46
N LEU A 63 1.65 -9.38 7.51
CA LEU A 63 0.62 -8.90 8.43
C LEU A 63 0.61 -9.73 9.71
N LEU A 64 0.79 -11.05 9.58
CA LEU A 64 0.87 -12.04 10.67
C LEU A 64 1.94 -13.09 10.32
N PRO A 65 2.37 -13.97 11.25
CA PRO A 65 3.38 -15.01 10.98
C PRO A 65 3.13 -15.87 9.74
N THR A 66 1.86 -16.06 9.38
CA THR A 66 1.42 -16.89 8.24
C THR A 66 0.72 -16.09 7.14
N ILE A 67 0.49 -14.78 7.32
CA ILE A 67 -0.25 -13.95 6.37
C ILE A 67 0.65 -12.85 5.85
N THR A 68 0.83 -12.83 4.53
CA THR A 68 1.57 -11.79 3.81
C THR A 68 0.63 -11.09 2.85
N ALA A 69 0.50 -9.78 2.98
CA ALA A 69 -0.17 -8.95 2.00
C ALA A 69 0.76 -8.73 0.81
N LYS A 70 0.24 -8.95 -0.40
CA LYS A 70 0.97 -8.71 -1.65
C LYS A 70 0.22 -7.68 -2.48
N ILE A 71 0.88 -6.57 -2.77
CA ILE A 71 0.38 -5.49 -3.62
C ILE A 71 1.24 -5.47 -4.87
N THR A 72 0.61 -5.42 -6.05
CA THR A 72 1.32 -5.37 -7.34
C THR A 72 0.69 -4.38 -8.29
N PHE A 73 1.51 -3.65 -9.03
CA PHE A 73 1.09 -2.71 -10.08
C PHE A 73 1.36 -3.35 -11.44
N GLN A 74 0.31 -3.92 -12.05
CA GLN A 74 0.47 -4.76 -13.25
C GLN A 74 0.09 -4.05 -14.55
N LYS A 75 -0.91 -3.16 -14.51
CA LYS A 75 -1.49 -2.52 -15.71
C LYS A 75 -1.67 -1.03 -15.47
N PHE A 76 -0.58 -0.29 -15.65
CA PHE A 76 -0.63 1.16 -15.63
C PHE A 76 -1.12 1.70 -16.98
N GLN A 77 -2.04 2.65 -16.94
CA GLN A 77 -2.58 3.31 -18.12
C GLN A 77 -2.83 4.78 -17.81
N TRP A 78 -2.42 5.66 -18.72
CA TRP A 78 -2.85 7.05 -18.71
C TRP A 78 -4.32 7.13 -19.07
N CYS A 79 -5.11 7.87 -18.29
CA CYS A 79 -6.55 7.95 -18.44
C CYS A 79 -7.02 9.40 -18.26
N ASP A 80 -7.29 10.06 -19.38
CA ASP A 80 -7.72 11.47 -19.38
C ASP A 80 -9.26 11.62 -19.31
N ASN A 81 -10.00 10.51 -19.39
CA ASN A 81 -11.47 10.51 -19.46
C ASN A 81 -12.16 10.11 -18.14
N LEU A 82 -11.53 10.38 -16.99
CA LEU A 82 -12.07 10.05 -15.68
C LEU A 82 -13.32 10.89 -15.35
N THR A 83 -14.49 10.30 -15.56
CA THR A 83 -15.77 10.92 -15.21
C THR A 83 -16.08 10.86 -13.70
N MET A 84 -16.82 11.83 -13.17
CA MET A 84 -17.13 11.94 -11.73
C MET A 84 -17.86 10.71 -11.13
N LYS A 85 -18.50 9.88 -11.96
CA LYS A 85 -19.16 8.64 -11.52
C LYS A 85 -18.18 7.61 -10.92
N PHE A 86 -16.90 7.66 -11.27
CA PHE A 86 -15.87 6.78 -10.68
C PHE A 86 -15.54 7.15 -9.23
N PHE A 87 -15.86 8.37 -8.80
CA PHE A 87 -15.54 8.91 -7.47
C PHE A 87 -16.78 9.02 -6.57
N ARG A 88 -17.86 8.30 -6.89
CA ARG A 88 -19.09 8.27 -6.09
C ARG A 88 -19.44 6.84 -5.74
N VAL A 89 -19.89 6.63 -4.51
CA VAL A 89 -20.46 5.36 -4.09
C VAL A 89 -21.72 5.09 -4.93
N PRO A 90 -21.84 3.94 -5.62
CA PRO A 90 -23.03 3.61 -6.39
C PRO A 90 -24.28 3.60 -5.51
N ARG A 91 -25.43 4.05 -6.03
CA ARG A 91 -26.70 4.03 -5.27
C ARG A 91 -27.14 2.64 -4.85
N SER A 92 -26.67 1.61 -5.54
CA SER A 92 -26.94 0.20 -5.24
C SER A 92 -25.99 -0.38 -4.18
N TYR A 93 -24.99 0.38 -3.72
CA TYR A 93 -24.10 -0.07 -2.66
C TYR A 93 -24.84 -0.05 -1.32
N ALA A 94 -24.94 -1.22 -0.70
CA ALA A 94 -25.35 -1.36 0.69
C ALA A 94 -24.13 -1.78 1.51
N GLU A 95 -23.80 -0.99 2.52
CA GLU A 95 -22.74 -1.34 3.46
C GLU A 95 -23.23 -2.50 4.34
N ASP A 96 -22.50 -3.60 4.33
CA ASP A 96 -22.74 -4.72 5.23
C ASP A 96 -21.85 -4.53 6.46
N THR A 97 -22.46 -4.12 7.56
CA THR A 97 -21.79 -3.86 8.84
C THR A 97 -21.17 -5.12 9.45
N ASN A 98 -21.55 -6.31 8.99
CA ASN A 98 -21.00 -7.59 9.43
C ASN A 98 -19.95 -8.17 8.47
N ARG A 99 -19.61 -7.46 7.38
CA ARG A 99 -18.69 -7.96 6.35
C ARG A 99 -17.27 -8.16 6.87
N PHE A 100 -16.89 -7.41 7.90
CA PHE A 100 -15.59 -7.47 8.56
C PHE A 100 -15.76 -7.46 10.08
N PRO A 101 -16.25 -8.55 10.67
CA PRO A 101 -16.56 -8.59 12.10
C PRO A 101 -15.30 -8.60 13.00
N GLU A 102 -14.12 -8.78 12.40
CA GLU A 102 -12.83 -8.95 13.08
C GLU A 102 -11.82 -7.82 12.82
N LEU A 103 -12.25 -6.72 12.18
CA LEU A 103 -11.43 -5.53 11.88
C LEU A 103 -11.72 -4.37 12.84
#